data_AF-A0A133YXC9-F1
#
_entry.id   AF-A0A133YXC9-F1
#
_cell.length_a   1.000
_cell.length_b   1.000
_cell.length_c   1.000
_cell.angle_alpha   90.00
_cell.angle_beta   90.00
_cell.angle_gamma   90.00
#
_symmetry.space_group_name_H-M   'P 1'
#
loop_
_entity.id
_entity.type
_entity.pdbx_description
1 polymer ?
#
loop_
_entity_poly.entity_id
_entity_poly.type
_entity_poly.pdbx_seq_one_letter_code
_entity_poly.pdbx_strand_id
1 'polypeptide(L)'
;MNSLRLNEIFNLVDKNSIVADIGTDHGIIPIMLSKFNLAKKIIATDISENSLNKLKEKLKQNDNINNIETRVSDGLNSFFEYEIDTIIISGMGGILIKDILNTNLDIAKTAETLILSPNNSLDVVRKFLVNNNFKIIDEKDVFENSKYYQILKVSYGKDLFYEDYEYNYGKILIKNKSKNLKLFLENELNKYSLIIDKIEKSSMNTKRIDDINMIIKDIKVVLHEF
;
A
#
# COMPACT_ATOMS: atom_id res chain seq x y z
N MET A 1 15.21 14.61 3.12
CA MET A 1 13.92 14.91 2.46
C MET A 1 12.89 13.93 3.02
N ASN A 2 11.77 14.42 3.55
CA ASN A 2 10.69 13.55 3.99
C ASN A 2 9.98 13.00 2.75
N SER A 3 9.91 11.67 2.62
CA SER A 3 9.18 11.01 1.54
C SER A 3 7.70 11.37 1.61
N LEU A 4 7.12 11.81 0.49
CA LEU A 4 5.70 12.16 0.43
C LEU A 4 4.82 10.92 0.66
N ARG A 5 5.23 9.77 0.12
CA ARG A 5 4.56 8.48 0.34
C ARG A 5 4.55 8.09 1.82
N LEU A 6 5.70 8.23 2.50
CA LEU A 6 5.78 7.92 3.93
C LEU A 6 4.97 8.92 4.78
N ASN A 7 4.86 10.18 4.36
CA ASN A 7 3.99 11.15 5.03
C ASN A 7 2.51 10.77 4.91
N GLU A 8 2.05 10.31 3.74
CA GLU A 8 0.66 9.83 3.59
C GLU A 8 0.38 8.62 4.48
N ILE A 9 1.32 7.66 4.55
CA ILE A 9 1.22 6.52 5.48
C ILE A 9 1.13 7.01 6.93
N PHE A 10 2.00 7.92 7.34
CA PHE A 10 1.98 8.52 8.67
C PHE A 10 0.63 9.19 8.99
N ASN A 11 0.07 9.95 8.06
CA ASN A 11 -1.20 10.67 8.25
C ASN A 11 -2.41 9.74 8.37
N LEU A 12 -2.32 8.50 7.87
CA LEU A 12 -3.40 7.52 7.95
C LEU A 12 -3.40 6.72 9.26
N VAL A 13 -2.31 6.76 10.04
CA VAL A 13 -2.21 6.04 11.32
C VAL A 13 -3.13 6.69 12.37
N ASP A 14 -3.95 5.86 13.01
CA ASP A 14 -4.83 6.31 14.08
C ASP A 14 -4.03 6.67 15.33
N LYS A 15 -4.40 7.79 15.97
CA LYS A 15 -3.69 8.29 17.15
C LYS A 15 -3.77 7.30 18.29
N ASN A 16 -2.69 7.22 19.07
CA ASN A 16 -2.59 6.40 20.26
C ASN A 16 -2.83 4.89 19.99
N SER A 17 -2.50 4.40 18.78
CA SER A 17 -2.58 2.98 18.39
C SER A 17 -1.29 2.21 18.73
N ILE A 18 -1.39 0.89 18.93
CA ILE A 18 -0.26 -0.04 18.85
C ILE A 18 -0.08 -0.36 17.37
N VAL A 19 1.07 0.02 16.82
CA VAL A 19 1.36 -0.09 15.39
C VAL A 19 2.38 -1.20 15.14
N ALA A 20 2.11 -2.08 14.19
CA ALA A 20 3.12 -2.96 13.60
C ALA A 20 3.55 -2.43 12.23
N ASP A 21 4.85 -2.21 12.03
CA ASP A 21 5.43 -1.89 10.72
C ASP A 21 6.13 -3.14 10.16
N ILE A 22 5.53 -3.73 9.12
CA ILE A 22 5.96 -5.02 8.55
C ILE A 22 6.94 -4.79 7.41
N GLY A 23 8.14 -5.35 7.54
CA GLY A 23 9.25 -5.11 6.62
C GLY A 23 9.80 -3.69 6.71
N THR A 24 10.07 -3.26 7.94
CA THR A 24 10.44 -1.89 8.28
C THR A 24 11.72 -1.44 7.57
N ASP A 25 11.60 -0.45 6.69
CA ASP A 25 12.75 0.12 5.99
C ASP A 25 13.50 1.11 6.90
N HIS A 26 14.61 0.66 7.48
CA HIS A 26 15.48 1.44 8.36
C HIS A 26 14.76 2.15 9.54
N GLY A 27 13.57 1.65 9.90
CA GLY A 27 12.70 2.21 10.94
C GLY A 27 12.21 3.63 10.65
N ILE A 28 12.13 4.06 9.38
CA ILE A 28 11.74 5.45 9.06
C ILE A 28 10.34 5.76 9.61
N ILE A 29 9.33 4.95 9.29
CA ILE A 29 7.96 5.11 9.81
C ILE A 29 7.92 4.96 11.34
N PRO A 30 8.47 3.89 11.95
CA PRO A 30 8.50 3.75 13.41
C PRO A 30 9.07 4.98 14.13
N ILE A 31 10.21 5.49 13.66
CA ILE A 31 10.87 6.66 14.25
C ILE A 31 10.02 7.91 14.06
N MET A 32 9.38 8.10 12.90
CA MET A 32 8.45 9.21 12.69
C MET A 32 7.26 9.14 13.66
N LEU A 33 6.60 7.99 13.76
CA LEU A 33 5.46 7.77 14.66
C LEU A 33 5.81 8.05 16.12
N SER A 34 6.98 7.59 16.56
CA SER A 34 7.49 7.85 17.91
C SER A 34 7.80 9.33 18.13
N LYS A 35 8.55 9.98 17.24
CA LYS A 35 8.96 11.40 17.39
C LYS A 35 7.78 12.36 17.47
N PHE A 36 6.68 12.06 16.79
CA PHE A 36 5.47 12.88 16.81
C PHE A 36 4.43 12.43 17.84
N ASN A 37 4.77 11.46 18.71
CA ASN A 37 3.85 10.87 19.69
C ASN A 37 2.52 10.41 19.08
N LEU A 38 2.57 9.89 17.85
CA LEU A 38 1.36 9.47 17.13
C LEU A 38 0.87 8.10 17.61
N ALA A 39 1.79 7.17 17.92
CA ALA A 39 1.51 5.82 18.35
C ALA A 39 1.94 5.57 19.81
N LYS A 40 1.18 4.77 20.57
CA LYS A 40 1.52 4.42 21.97
C LYS A 40 2.68 3.43 22.03
N LYS A 41 2.71 2.47 21.11
CA LYS A 41 3.73 1.44 20.98
C LYS A 41 3.91 1.13 19.50
N ILE A 42 5.14 0.92 19.07
CA ILE A 42 5.46 0.53 17.70
C ILE A 42 6.26 -0.78 17.74
N ILE A 43 5.86 -1.76 16.95
CA ILE A 43 6.57 -3.03 16.75
C ILE A 43 7.10 -3.01 15.31
N ALA A 44 8.39 -2.74 15.16
CA ALA A 44 9.08 -2.68 13.88
C ALA A 44 9.62 -4.08 13.55
N THR A 45 9.22 -4.64 12.42
CA THR A 45 9.57 -6.02 12.07
C THR A 45 10.25 -6.13 10.72
N ASP A 46 11.13 -7.11 10.59
CA ASP A 46 11.79 -7.49 9.34
C ASP A 46 12.18 -8.97 9.47
N ILE A 47 12.20 -9.69 8.34
CA ILE A 47 12.72 -11.06 8.29
C ILE A 47 14.26 -11.06 8.47
N SER A 48 14.91 -9.97 8.11
CA SER A 48 16.34 -9.74 8.26
C SER A 48 16.68 -9.22 9.66
N GLU A 49 17.22 -10.09 10.50
CA GLU A 49 17.76 -9.69 11.81
C GLU A 49 18.84 -8.61 11.68
N ASN A 50 19.65 -8.66 10.62
CA ASN A 50 20.67 -7.65 10.34
C ASN A 50 20.06 -6.26 10.08
N SER A 51 18.91 -6.19 9.41
CA SER A 51 18.17 -4.92 9.22
C SER A 51 17.69 -4.37 10.54
N LEU A 52 17.12 -5.22 11.40
CA LEU A 52 16.66 -4.82 12.73
C LEU A 52 17.81 -4.43 13.66
N ASN A 53 18.97 -5.07 13.58
CA ASN A 53 20.12 -4.70 14.39
C ASN A 53 20.62 -3.29 14.04
N LYS A 54 20.62 -2.90 12.76
CA LYS A 54 20.91 -1.52 12.36
C LYS A 54 19.89 -0.54 12.95
N LEU A 55 18.61 -0.91 12.99
CA LEU A 55 17.59 -0.10 13.64
C LEU A 55 17.82 0.01 15.15
N LYS A 56 18.11 -1.10 15.84
CA LYS A 56 18.43 -1.09 17.28
C LYS A 56 19.59 -0.15 17.62
N GLU A 57 20.67 -0.18 16.83
CA GLU A 57 21.80 0.75 17.02
C GLU A 57 21.39 2.22 16.82
N LYS A 58 20.52 2.50 15.84
CA LYS A 58 19.96 3.84 15.63
C LYS A 58 19.07 4.29 16.79
N LEU A 59 18.29 3.38 17.38
CA LEU A 59 17.45 3.67 18.54
C LEU A 59 18.27 3.94 19.80
N LYS A 60 19.38 3.22 20.02
CA LYS A 60 20.32 3.48 21.13
C LYS A 60 20.94 4.89 21.09
N GLN A 61 21.03 5.50 19.91
CA GLN A 61 21.53 6.87 19.74
C GLN A 61 20.45 7.95 19.92
N ASN A 62 19.19 7.55 20.16
CA ASN A 62 18.05 8.46 20.29
C ASN A 62 17.32 8.20 21.62
N ASP A 63 17.86 8.72 22.72
CA ASP A 63 17.33 8.49 24.09
C ASP A 63 15.86 8.89 24.29
N ASN A 64 15.33 9.75 23.41
CA ASN A 64 13.93 10.19 23.45
C ASN A 64 12.93 9.19 22.83
N ILE A 65 13.41 8.08 22.25
CA ILE A 65 12.57 7.06 21.60
C ILE A 65 12.59 5.80 22.45
N ASN A 66 11.51 5.55 23.20
CA ASN A 66 11.41 4.44 24.14
C ASN A 66 10.23 3.50 23.87
N ASN A 67 9.40 3.79 22.86
CA ASN A 67 8.18 3.05 22.55
C ASN A 67 8.28 2.19 21.28
N ILE A 68 9.49 1.97 20.75
CA ILE A 68 9.73 1.10 19.59
C ILE A 68 10.37 -0.22 20.05
N GLU A 69 9.68 -1.31 19.79
CA GLU A 69 10.16 -2.69 19.91
C GLU A 69 10.54 -3.22 18.52
N THR A 70 11.62 -4.00 18.42
CA THR A 70 11.97 -4.69 17.17
C THR A 70 11.73 -6.18 17.30
N ARG A 71 11.10 -6.81 16.30
CA ARG A 71 10.82 -8.26 16.29
C ARG A 71 11.20 -8.87 14.93
N VAL A 72 12.05 -9.91 14.93
CA VAL A 72 12.32 -10.67 13.70
C VAL A 72 11.05 -11.45 13.35
N SER A 73 10.50 -11.22 12.17
CA SER A 73 9.22 -11.82 11.76
C SER A 73 9.19 -12.00 10.25
N ASP A 74 8.71 -13.16 9.80
CA ASP A 74 8.24 -13.31 8.43
C ASP A 74 6.76 -12.91 8.38
N GLY A 75 6.48 -11.75 7.80
CA GLY A 75 5.14 -11.16 7.81
C GLY A 75 4.60 -11.00 9.23
N LEU A 76 3.40 -11.56 9.47
CA LEU A 76 2.66 -11.44 10.74
C LEU A 76 2.87 -12.63 11.69
N ASN A 77 3.78 -13.58 11.37
CA ASN A 77 3.93 -14.84 12.12
C ASN A 77 4.28 -14.69 13.60
N SER A 78 4.89 -13.57 13.98
CA SER A 78 5.35 -13.34 15.34
C SER A 78 4.32 -12.61 16.21
N PHE A 79 3.12 -12.33 15.69
CA PHE A 79 2.05 -11.61 16.40
C PHE A 79 0.95 -12.53 16.90
N PHE A 80 0.13 -12.02 17.81
CA PHE A 80 -1.11 -12.66 18.25
C PHE A 80 -2.35 -11.83 17.85
N GLU A 81 -3.51 -12.48 17.78
CA GLU A 81 -4.79 -11.80 17.64
C GLU A 81 -4.97 -10.75 18.75
N TYR A 82 -5.49 -9.58 18.39
CA TYR A 82 -5.70 -8.43 19.29
C TYR A 82 -4.42 -7.84 19.92
N GLU A 83 -3.22 -8.20 19.45
CA GLU A 83 -1.97 -7.60 19.95
C GLU A 83 -1.74 -6.18 19.38
N ILE A 84 -2.21 -5.94 18.16
CA ILE A 84 -1.90 -4.75 17.36
C ILE A 84 -3.17 -4.10 16.82
N ASP A 85 -3.24 -2.77 16.96
CA ASP A 85 -4.39 -1.97 16.53
C ASP A 85 -4.26 -1.59 15.05
N THR A 86 -3.03 -1.28 14.60
CA THR A 86 -2.74 -0.87 13.22
C THR A 86 -1.60 -1.68 12.61
N ILE A 87 -1.80 -2.23 11.42
CA ILE A 87 -0.78 -2.93 10.63
C ILE A 87 -0.39 -2.06 9.44
N ILE A 88 0.90 -1.80 9.28
CA ILE A 88 1.46 -1.11 8.10
C ILE A 88 2.25 -2.12 7.27
N ILE A 89 1.92 -2.25 5.99
CA ILE A 89 2.70 -3.00 5.02
C ILE A 89 2.93 -2.12 3.79
N SER A 90 4.16 -1.64 3.61
CA SER A 90 4.46 -0.66 2.56
C SER A 90 5.74 -1.01 1.80
N GLY A 91 5.82 -0.63 0.52
CA GLY A 91 7.04 -0.83 -0.27
C GLY A 91 7.24 -2.27 -0.75
N MET A 92 6.24 -3.14 -0.62
CA MET A 92 6.25 -4.54 -1.08
C MET A 92 5.38 -4.72 -2.33
N GLY A 93 5.58 -5.81 -3.09
CA GLY A 93 4.70 -6.16 -4.22
C GLY A 93 3.32 -6.63 -3.73
N GLY A 94 2.26 -6.33 -4.48
CA GLY A 94 0.88 -6.61 -4.04
C GLY A 94 0.60 -8.10 -3.77
N ILE A 95 1.21 -9.00 -4.56
CA ILE A 95 1.11 -10.46 -4.32
C ILE A 95 1.70 -10.83 -2.96
N LEU A 96 2.86 -10.29 -2.61
CA LEU A 96 3.51 -10.54 -1.31
C LEU A 96 2.68 -9.99 -0.15
N ILE A 97 2.14 -8.76 -0.28
CA ILE A 97 1.24 -8.20 0.75
C ILE A 97 0.04 -9.12 0.96
N LYS A 98 -0.59 -9.57 -0.13
CA LYS A 98 -1.70 -10.52 -0.11
C LYS A 98 -1.30 -11.83 0.60
N ASP A 99 -0.13 -12.39 0.31
CA ASP A 99 0.34 -13.63 0.92
C ASP A 99 0.65 -13.47 2.42
N ILE A 100 1.25 -12.35 2.83
CA ILE A 100 1.48 -12.01 4.25
C ILE A 100 0.15 -11.95 5.01
N LEU A 101 -0.83 -11.23 4.48
CA LEU A 101 -2.15 -11.12 5.10
C LEU A 101 -2.89 -12.46 5.10
N ASN A 102 -2.79 -13.24 4.03
CA ASN A 102 -3.47 -14.53 3.91
C ASN A 102 -2.91 -15.58 4.89
N THR A 103 -1.59 -15.58 5.10
CA THR A 103 -0.92 -16.55 5.98
C THR A 103 -1.38 -16.40 7.43
N ASN A 104 -1.62 -15.17 7.88
CA ASN A 104 -2.08 -14.86 9.23
C ASN A 104 -3.37 -14.04 9.20
N LEU A 105 -4.37 -14.55 8.48
CA LEU A 105 -5.61 -13.84 8.22
C LEU A 105 -6.36 -13.44 9.50
N ASP A 106 -6.36 -14.30 10.51
CA ASP A 106 -7.06 -14.03 11.77
C ASP A 106 -6.42 -12.85 12.51
N ILE A 107 -5.08 -12.78 12.56
CA ILE A 107 -4.35 -11.61 13.10
C ILE A 107 -4.74 -10.35 12.34
N ALA A 108 -4.71 -10.39 11.00
CA ALA A 108 -5.06 -9.25 10.16
C ALA A 108 -6.51 -8.78 10.36
N LYS A 109 -7.45 -9.69 10.63
CA LYS A 109 -8.86 -9.35 10.91
C LYS A 109 -9.08 -8.73 12.28
N THR A 110 -8.22 -9.02 13.25
CA THR A 110 -8.32 -8.45 14.61
C THR A 110 -7.74 -7.04 14.73
N ALA A 111 -6.92 -6.60 13.77
CA ALA A 111 -6.47 -5.22 13.71
C ALA A 111 -7.61 -4.28 13.32
N GLU A 112 -7.66 -3.10 13.94
CA GLU A 112 -8.66 -2.07 13.62
C GLU A 112 -8.42 -1.49 12.23
N THR A 113 -7.13 -1.26 11.90
CA THR A 113 -6.70 -0.60 10.67
C THR A 113 -5.55 -1.36 10.00
N LEU A 114 -5.65 -1.58 8.69
CA LEU A 114 -4.51 -1.92 7.83
C LEU A 114 -4.17 -0.71 6.94
N ILE A 115 -2.89 -0.35 6.85
CA ILE A 115 -2.37 0.67 5.94
C ILE A 115 -1.45 -0.02 4.95
N LEU A 116 -1.90 -0.15 3.72
CA LEU A 116 -1.23 -0.94 2.69
C LEU A 116 -0.76 -0.04 1.56
N SER A 117 0.53 -0.08 1.22
CA SER A 117 1.08 0.64 0.07
C SER A 117 1.87 -0.33 -0.82
N PRO A 118 1.17 -1.13 -1.64
CA PRO A 118 1.79 -2.01 -2.62
C PRO A 118 2.48 -1.23 -3.75
N ASN A 119 3.63 -1.73 -4.20
CA ASN A 119 4.36 -1.15 -5.35
C ASN A 119 3.75 -1.53 -6.72
N ASN A 120 2.94 -2.58 -6.76
CA ASN A 120 2.31 -3.13 -7.97
C ASN A 120 1.13 -4.04 -7.59
N SER A 121 0.41 -4.56 -8.59
CA SER A 121 -0.65 -5.57 -8.41
C SER A 121 -1.73 -5.11 -7.41
N LEU A 122 -2.15 -3.85 -7.52
CA LEU A 122 -3.14 -3.27 -6.61
C LEU A 122 -4.50 -3.95 -6.74
N ASP A 123 -4.87 -4.37 -7.95
CA ASP A 123 -6.07 -5.15 -8.21
C ASP A 123 -6.08 -6.46 -7.42
N VAL A 124 -4.94 -7.16 -7.34
CA VAL A 124 -4.78 -8.39 -6.55
C VAL A 124 -5.01 -8.10 -5.07
N VAL A 125 -4.44 -7.02 -4.54
CA VAL A 125 -4.64 -6.63 -3.14
C VAL A 125 -6.11 -6.29 -2.89
N ARG A 126 -6.72 -5.42 -3.71
CA ARG A 126 -8.12 -5.02 -3.52
C ARG A 126 -9.09 -6.19 -3.63
N LYS A 127 -8.92 -7.09 -4.60
CA LYS A 127 -9.74 -8.31 -4.74
C LYS A 127 -9.61 -9.20 -3.52
N PHE A 128 -8.39 -9.41 -3.01
CA PHE A 128 -8.17 -10.19 -1.80
C PHE A 128 -8.86 -9.58 -0.58
N LEU A 129 -8.75 -8.26 -0.39
CA LEU A 129 -9.39 -7.55 0.71
C LEU A 129 -10.91 -7.77 0.68
N VAL A 130 -11.55 -7.50 -0.46
CA VAL A 130 -13.00 -7.65 -0.63
C VAL A 130 -13.43 -9.11 -0.39
N ASN A 131 -12.72 -10.08 -0.95
CA ASN A 131 -13.03 -11.51 -0.81
C ASN A 131 -12.91 -12.01 0.65
N ASN A 132 -12.12 -11.34 1.48
CA ASN A 132 -11.89 -11.70 2.88
C ASN A 132 -12.67 -10.82 3.88
N ASN A 133 -13.67 -10.08 3.40
CA ASN A 133 -14.46 -9.13 4.20
C ASN A 133 -13.60 -8.05 4.86
N PHE A 134 -12.68 -7.47 4.11
CA PHE A 134 -12.08 -6.19 4.44
C PHE A 134 -12.72 -5.09 3.60
N LYS A 135 -12.81 -3.90 4.20
CA LYS A 135 -13.37 -2.70 3.60
C LYS A 135 -12.31 -1.63 3.46
N ILE A 136 -12.13 -1.11 2.25
CA ILE A 136 -11.27 0.04 1.99
C ILE A 136 -12.04 1.29 2.41
N ILE A 137 -11.55 1.99 3.43
CA ILE A 137 -12.24 3.13 4.06
C ILE A 137 -11.66 4.48 3.64
N ASP A 138 -10.39 4.51 3.23
CA ASP A 138 -9.76 5.68 2.62
C ASP A 138 -8.69 5.24 1.63
N GLU A 139 -8.43 6.06 0.62
CA GLU A 139 -7.33 5.88 -0.32
C GLU A 139 -6.60 7.21 -0.48
N LYS A 140 -5.26 7.16 -0.49
CA LYS A 140 -4.40 8.29 -0.82
C LYS A 140 -3.53 7.93 -2.01
N ASP A 141 -3.12 8.94 -2.76
CA ASP A 141 -2.22 8.75 -3.88
C ASP A 141 -1.26 9.92 -4.07
N VAL A 142 -0.05 9.60 -4.51
CA VAL A 142 1.05 10.55 -4.57
C VAL A 142 2.03 10.24 -5.68
N PHE A 143 2.59 11.30 -6.28
CA PHE A 143 3.76 11.20 -7.13
C PHE A 143 5.03 11.47 -6.32
N GLU A 144 5.97 10.54 -6.37
CA GLU A 144 7.28 10.69 -5.75
C GLU A 144 8.34 10.07 -6.67
N ASN A 145 9.39 10.84 -6.99
CA ASN A 145 10.50 10.40 -7.85
C ASN A 145 10.03 9.79 -9.18
N SER A 146 9.08 10.46 -9.84
CA SER A 146 8.45 10.02 -11.10
C SER A 146 7.68 8.69 -11.02
N LYS A 147 7.41 8.20 -9.82
CA LYS A 147 6.57 7.03 -9.57
C LYS A 147 5.24 7.46 -8.95
N TYR A 148 4.18 6.77 -9.33
CA TYR A 148 2.84 6.94 -8.78
C TYR A 148 2.59 5.85 -7.74
N TYR A 149 2.18 6.25 -6.54
CA TYR A 149 1.88 5.33 -5.44
C TYR A 149 0.46 5.54 -4.97
N GLN A 150 -0.18 4.45 -4.58
CA GLN A 150 -1.45 4.47 -3.86
C GLN A 150 -1.25 3.84 -2.48
N ILE A 151 -1.98 4.37 -1.50
CA ILE A 151 -2.00 3.91 -0.11
C ILE A 151 -3.45 3.65 0.26
N LEU A 152 -3.73 2.44 0.73
CA LEU A 152 -5.05 1.98 1.14
C LEU A 152 -5.13 2.02 2.67
N LYS A 153 -6.16 2.66 3.23
CA LYS A 153 -6.56 2.47 4.62
C LYS A 153 -7.77 1.54 4.64
N VAL A 154 -7.65 0.47 5.41
CA VAL A 154 -8.56 -0.68 5.36
C VAL A 154 -9.01 -1.01 6.78
N SER A 155 -10.25 -1.42 6.95
CA SER A 155 -10.79 -1.96 8.20
C SER A 155 -11.39 -3.35 7.95
N TYR A 156 -11.53 -4.16 8.99
CA TYR A 156 -12.30 -5.40 8.88
C TYR A 156 -13.80 -5.10 8.78
N GLY A 157 -14.47 -5.70 7.80
CA GLY A 157 -15.87 -5.49 7.49
C GLY A 157 -16.19 -5.68 6.01
N LYS A 158 -17.46 -5.94 5.70
CA LYS A 158 -17.90 -6.09 4.31
C LYS A 158 -17.82 -4.75 3.57
N ASP A 159 -17.20 -4.77 2.40
CA ASP A 159 -17.28 -3.67 1.45
C ASP A 159 -18.48 -3.79 0.51
N LEU A 160 -18.76 -2.72 -0.23
CA LEU A 160 -19.73 -2.71 -1.31
C LEU A 160 -19.13 -3.35 -2.57
N PHE A 161 -19.99 -3.62 -3.56
CA PHE A 161 -19.58 -4.11 -4.87
C PHE A 161 -18.61 -3.17 -5.57
N TYR A 162 -17.70 -3.74 -6.36
CA TYR A 162 -16.70 -3.03 -7.17
C TYR A 162 -16.93 -3.32 -8.65
N GLU A 163 -16.78 -2.30 -9.48
CA GLU A 163 -16.57 -2.49 -10.92
C GLU A 163 -15.14 -2.96 -11.18
N ASP A 164 -14.91 -3.65 -12.31
CA ASP A 164 -13.59 -4.23 -12.63
C ASP A 164 -12.46 -3.18 -12.65
N TYR A 165 -12.73 -1.98 -13.17
CA TYR A 165 -11.77 -0.89 -13.21
C TYR A 165 -11.48 -0.30 -11.82
N GLU A 166 -12.42 -0.39 -10.87
CA GLU A 166 -12.23 0.13 -9.51
C GLU A 166 -11.20 -0.70 -8.74
N TYR A 167 -11.08 -2.00 -9.04
CA TYR A 167 -9.99 -2.82 -8.50
C TYR A 167 -8.62 -2.33 -8.96
N ASN A 168 -8.50 -1.88 -10.20
CA ASN A 168 -7.24 -1.40 -10.76
C ASN A 168 -6.86 -0.01 -10.22
N TYR A 169 -7.82 0.93 -10.20
CA TYR A 169 -7.52 2.35 -10.03
C TYR A 169 -7.93 2.94 -8.69
N GLY A 170 -8.79 2.25 -7.92
CA GLY A 170 -9.23 2.69 -6.61
C GLY A 170 -10.58 3.40 -6.62
N LYS A 171 -11.59 2.74 -6.06
CA LYS A 171 -12.96 3.24 -5.95
C LYS A 171 -13.05 4.61 -5.27
N ILE A 172 -12.32 4.82 -4.18
CA ILE A 172 -12.34 6.07 -3.42
C ILE A 172 -11.58 7.16 -4.17
N LEU A 173 -10.46 6.81 -4.81
CA LEU A 173 -9.70 7.77 -5.63
C LEU A 173 -10.50 8.29 -6.83
N ILE A 174 -11.25 7.41 -7.50
CA ILE A 174 -12.16 7.78 -8.60
C ILE A 174 -13.29 8.65 -8.06
N LYS A 175 -14.00 8.19 -7.02
CA LYS A 175 -15.11 8.93 -6.41
C LYS A 175 -14.71 10.33 -5.95
N ASN A 176 -13.51 10.47 -5.38
CA ASN A 176 -12.97 11.73 -4.89
C ASN A 176 -12.31 12.58 -6.00
N LYS A 177 -12.32 12.10 -7.26
CA LYS A 177 -11.71 12.76 -8.41
C LYS A 177 -10.26 13.16 -8.15
N SER A 178 -9.44 12.23 -7.66
CA SER A 178 -8.03 12.50 -7.40
C SER A 178 -7.30 13.07 -8.62
N LYS A 179 -6.72 14.27 -8.45
CA LYS A 179 -5.92 14.92 -9.49
C LYS A 179 -4.68 14.11 -9.87
N ASN A 180 -4.09 13.41 -8.90
CA ASN A 180 -2.92 12.57 -9.13
C ASN A 180 -3.31 11.33 -9.95
N LEU A 181 -4.43 10.68 -9.63
CA LEU A 181 -4.96 9.57 -10.43
C LEU A 181 -5.28 10.02 -11.86
N LYS A 182 -5.95 11.16 -12.04
CA LYS A 182 -6.24 11.69 -13.38
C LYS A 182 -4.97 11.88 -14.20
N LEU A 183 -3.96 12.55 -13.63
CA LEU A 183 -2.67 12.78 -14.29
C LEU A 183 -1.95 11.47 -14.61
N PHE A 184 -1.99 10.49 -13.69
CA PHE A 184 -1.42 9.16 -13.92
C PHE A 184 -2.08 8.47 -15.12
N LEU A 185 -3.41 8.48 -15.18
CA LEU A 185 -4.18 7.86 -16.26
C LEU A 185 -3.96 8.52 -17.62
N GLU A 186 -3.89 9.85 -17.67
CA GLU A 186 -3.56 10.61 -18.89
C GLU A 186 -2.15 10.24 -19.39
N ASN A 187 -1.18 10.11 -18.49
CA ASN A 187 0.18 9.69 -18.82
C ASN A 187 0.24 8.24 -19.31
N GLU A 188 -0.46 7.32 -18.65
CA GLU A 188 -0.55 5.91 -19.09
C GLU A 188 -1.25 5.80 -20.45
N LEU A 189 -2.31 6.56 -20.70
CA LEU A 189 -3.00 6.60 -21.98
C LEU A 189 -2.03 6.97 -23.12
N ASN A 190 -1.29 8.07 -22.96
CA ASN A 190 -0.30 8.51 -23.94
C ASN A 190 0.81 7.47 -24.15
N LYS A 191 1.31 6.87 -23.06
CA LYS A 191 2.32 5.81 -23.12
C LYS A 191 1.83 4.59 -23.89
N TYR A 192 0.62 4.10 -23.61
CA TYR A 192 0.08 2.92 -24.29
C TYR A 192 -0.22 3.17 -25.76
N SER A 193 -0.71 4.37 -26.12
CA SER A 193 -0.87 4.76 -27.54
C SER A 193 0.47 4.72 -28.28
N LEU A 194 1.54 5.27 -27.70
CA LEU A 194 2.89 5.21 -28.30
C LEU A 194 3.44 3.78 -28.41
N ILE A 195 3.06 2.88 -27.49
CA ILE A 195 3.45 1.47 -27.55
C ILE A 195 2.72 0.77 -28.70
N ILE A 196 1.42 1.00 -28.88
CA ILE A 196 0.65 0.45 -30.00
C ILE A 196 1.27 0.89 -31.33
N ASP A 197 1.50 2.20 -31.52
CA ASP A 197 2.10 2.74 -32.74
C ASP A 197 3.44 2.08 -33.10
N LYS A 198 4.26 1.75 -32.09
CA LYS A 198 5.54 1.07 -32.27
C LYS A 198 5.39 -0.41 -32.60
N ILE A 199 4.44 -1.10 -31.96
CA ILE A 199 4.17 -2.51 -32.24
C ILE A 199 3.70 -2.62 -33.69
N GLU A 200 2.69 -1.85 -34.10
CA GLU A 200 2.13 -1.88 -35.45
C GLU A 200 3.19 -1.64 -36.55
N LYS A 201 4.18 -0.78 -36.29
CA LYS A 201 5.30 -0.51 -37.21
C LYS A 201 6.36 -1.61 -37.27
N SER A 202 6.48 -2.45 -36.25
CA SER A 202 7.57 -3.44 -36.11
C SER A 202 7.11 -4.89 -36.28
N SER A 203 5.86 -5.22 -35.91
CA SER A 203 5.28 -6.57 -35.99
C SER A 203 3.75 -6.53 -35.81
N MET A 204 3.00 -7.42 -36.46
CA MET A 204 1.56 -7.62 -36.18
C MET A 204 1.32 -8.57 -35.00
N ASN A 205 1.80 -8.22 -33.79
CA ASN A 205 1.47 -8.98 -32.58
C ASN A 205 0.06 -8.60 -32.09
N THR A 206 -0.96 -9.23 -32.67
CA THR A 206 -2.38 -8.92 -32.43
C THR A 206 -2.78 -9.07 -30.97
N LYS A 207 -2.38 -10.17 -30.31
CA LYS A 207 -2.75 -10.43 -28.91
C LYS A 207 -2.28 -9.32 -27.96
N ARG A 208 -1.04 -8.85 -28.11
CA ARG A 208 -0.51 -7.78 -27.25
C ARG A 208 -1.21 -6.44 -27.49
N ILE A 209 -1.62 -6.16 -28.73
CA ILE A 209 -2.40 -4.96 -29.06
C ILE A 209 -3.79 -5.06 -28.40
N ASP A 210 -4.44 -6.22 -28.47
CA ASP A 210 -5.74 -6.46 -27.84
C ASP A 210 -5.68 -6.25 -26.32
N ASP A 211 -4.66 -6.81 -25.64
CA ASP A 211 -4.45 -6.62 -24.20
C ASP A 211 -4.29 -5.14 -23.84
N ILE A 212 -3.51 -4.37 -24.63
CA ILE A 212 -3.32 -2.93 -24.39
C ILE A 212 -4.60 -2.14 -24.68
N ASN A 213 -5.37 -2.52 -25.71
CA ASN A 213 -6.63 -1.86 -26.03
C ASN A 213 -7.67 -2.04 -24.92
N MET A 214 -7.68 -3.20 -24.24
CA MET A 214 -8.51 -3.40 -23.05
C MET A 214 -8.10 -2.42 -21.93
N ILE A 215 -6.80 -2.28 -21.66
CA ILE A 215 -6.29 -1.32 -20.67
C ILE A 215 -6.69 0.11 -21.05
N ILE A 216 -6.50 0.51 -22.32
CA ILE A 216 -6.89 1.85 -22.81
C ILE A 216 -8.39 2.09 -22.63
N LYS A 217 -9.22 1.08 -22.89
CA LYS A 217 -10.67 1.17 -22.69
C LYS A 217 -11.00 1.44 -21.23
N ASP A 218 -10.41 0.70 -20.29
CA ASP A 218 -10.62 0.90 -18.85
C ASP A 218 -10.15 2.29 -18.40
N ILE A 219 -8.97 2.72 -18.86
CA ILE A 219 -8.45 4.07 -18.59
C ILE A 219 -9.43 5.14 -19.08
N LYS A 220 -9.97 5.01 -20.30
CA LYS A 220 -10.94 5.96 -20.85
C LYS A 220 -12.22 6.00 -20.04
N VAL A 221 -12.77 4.83 -19.66
CA VAL A 221 -13.95 4.74 -18.78
C VAL A 221 -13.71 5.51 -17.49
N VAL A 222 -12.57 5.28 -16.85
CA VAL A 222 -12.24 5.94 -15.59
C VAL A 222 -12.06 7.45 -15.80
N LEU A 223 -11.38 7.88 -16.86
CA LEU A 223 -11.20 9.31 -17.18
C LEU A 223 -12.53 10.05 -17.45
N HIS A 224 -13.58 9.36 -17.92
CA HIS A 224 -14.90 9.95 -18.08
C HIS A 224 -15.59 10.29 -16.75
N GLU A 225 -15.17 9.69 -15.63
CA GLU A 225 -15.69 10.00 -14.30
C GLU A 225 -15.12 11.32 -13.72
N PHE A 226 -14.03 11.86 -14.30
CA PHE A 226 -13.30 13.04 -13.77
C PHE A 226 -13.83 14.37 -14.29
#